data_AF-A0AAV6WXW0-F1
#
_entry.id   AF-A0AAV6WXW0-F1
#
_cell.length_a   1.000
_cell.length_b   1.000
_cell.length_c   1.000
_cell.angle_alpha   90.00
_cell.angle_beta   90.00
_cell.angle_gamma   90.00
#
_symmetry.space_group_name_H-M   'P 1'
#
loop_
_entity.id
_entity.type
_entity.pdbx_description
1 polymer ?
#
loop_
_entity_poly.entity_id
_entity_poly.type
_entity_poly.pdbx_seq_one_letter_code
_entity_poly.pdbx_strand_id
1 'polypeptide(L)'
;MMNDPPLYYYGPSGSPTRADALASFHEEIYEASIAVYIYSSKPYNEFFASMVEMLVARLALDLTVDWDYMEELLLCYLELNEKKMHKYIRRAFVDVMGVLSAEFQEC
;
A
#
# COMPACT_ATOMS: atom_id res chain seq x y z
N MET A 1 -27.99 -8.46 44.07
CA MET A 1 -26.86 -7.52 43.95
C MET A 1 -26.25 -7.73 42.57
N MET A 2 -26.13 -6.63 41.84
CA MET A 2 -25.65 -6.42 40.47
C MET A 2 -25.42 -7.67 39.60
N ASN A 3 -26.39 -7.94 38.72
CA ASN A 3 -26.02 -8.32 37.36
C ASN A 3 -25.60 -7.01 36.69
N ASP A 4 -24.31 -6.84 36.43
CA ASP A 4 -23.89 -5.76 35.54
C ASP A 4 -24.42 -6.09 34.13
N PRO A 5 -25.28 -5.25 33.54
CA PRO A 5 -25.71 -5.46 32.17
C PRO A 5 -24.49 -5.27 31.27
N PRO A 6 -24.32 -6.10 30.21
CA PRO A 6 -23.31 -5.81 29.20
C PRO A 6 -23.59 -4.40 28.65
N LEU A 7 -22.56 -3.57 28.66
CA LEU A 7 -22.60 -2.26 28.04
C LEU A 7 -23.06 -2.45 26.60
N TYR A 8 -24.27 -1.95 26.37
CA TYR A 8 -24.72 -1.49 25.08
C TYR A 8 -23.58 -0.69 24.44
N TYR A 9 -22.99 -1.24 23.38
CA TYR A 9 -22.55 -0.41 22.28
C TYR A 9 -23.25 -0.94 21.05
N TYR A 10 -24.36 -0.27 20.73
CA TYR A 10 -24.87 -0.19 19.37
C TYR A 10 -23.74 0.38 18.50
N GLY A 11 -22.97 -0.50 17.87
CA GLY A 11 -22.20 -0.13 16.68
C GLY A 11 -23.18 0.18 15.55
N PRO A 12 -22.83 1.06 14.59
CA PRO A 12 -23.74 1.45 13.53
C PRO A 12 -24.18 0.21 12.75
N SER A 13 -25.50 0.03 12.58
CA SER A 13 -26.10 -0.98 11.72
C SER A 13 -25.95 -0.63 10.23
N GLY A 14 -24.73 -0.29 9.81
CA GLY A 14 -24.33 -0.37 8.42
C GLY A 14 -23.65 -1.71 8.23
N SER A 15 -24.01 -2.44 7.18
CA SER A 15 -23.04 -3.41 6.64
C SER A 15 -21.73 -2.63 6.47
N PRO A 16 -20.57 -3.13 6.96
CA PRO A 16 -19.31 -2.41 6.82
C PRO A 16 -19.20 -2.04 5.35
N THR A 17 -19.01 -0.74 5.08
CA THR A 17 -18.82 -0.33 3.69
C THR A 17 -17.58 -1.07 3.18
N ARG A 18 -17.48 -1.25 1.86
CA ARG A 18 -16.27 -1.86 1.28
C ARG A 18 -15.00 -1.18 1.79
N ALA A 19 -15.04 0.14 2.04
CA ALA A 19 -13.92 0.89 2.62
C ALA A 19 -13.60 0.46 4.06
N ASP A 20 -14.61 0.29 4.93
CA ASP A 20 -14.40 -0.14 6.33
C ASP A 20 -13.85 -1.57 6.40
N ALA A 21 -14.38 -2.46 5.55
CA ALA A 21 -13.90 -3.83 5.46
C ALA A 21 -12.45 -3.89 4.96
N LEU A 22 -12.09 -3.06 3.98
CA LEU A 22 -10.71 -2.96 3.47
C LEU A 22 -9.75 -2.38 4.51
N ALA A 23 -10.17 -1.36 5.27
CA ALA A 23 -9.35 -0.78 6.34
C ALA A 23 -9.05 -1.80 7.43
N SER A 24 -10.08 -2.53 7.90
CA SER A 24 -9.93 -3.61 8.87
C SER A 24 -9.04 -4.74 8.35
N PHE A 25 -9.15 -5.10 7.07
CA PHE A 25 -8.29 -6.10 6.44
C PHE A 25 -6.83 -5.64 6.34
N HIS A 26 -6.61 -4.36 6.04
CA HIS A 26 -5.28 -3.77 5.96
C HIS A 26 -4.58 -3.79 7.32
N GLU A 27 -5.31 -3.49 8.39
CA GLU A 27 -4.81 -3.50 9.76
C GLU A 27 -4.45 -4.94 10.20
N GLU A 28 -5.30 -5.92 9.89
CA GLU A 28 -5.06 -7.35 10.21
C GLU A 28 -3.88 -7.94 9.42
N ILE A 29 -3.72 -7.58 8.14
CA ILE A 29 -2.56 -8.01 7.32
C ILE A 29 -1.26 -7.40 7.84
N TYR A 30 -1.28 -6.14 8.28
CA TYR A 30 -0.10 -5.48 8.82
C TYR A 30 0.44 -6.21 10.06
N GLU A 31 -0.44 -6.62 10.98
CA GLU A 31 -0.05 -7.36 12.18
C GLU A 31 0.47 -8.79 11.89
N ALA A 32 0.02 -9.40 10.80
CA ALA A 32 0.40 -10.77 10.43
C ALA A 32 1.66 -10.87 9.53
N SER A 33 2.25 -9.74 9.14
CA SER A 33 3.37 -9.73 8.17
C SER A 33 4.74 -9.92 8.84
N ILE A 34 5.61 -10.75 8.24
CA ILE A 34 7.00 -10.93 8.67
C ILE A 34 7.93 -10.39 7.58
N ALA A 35 8.75 -9.41 7.94
CA ALA A 35 9.80 -8.90 7.05
C ALA A 35 10.94 -9.93 6.95
N VAL A 36 11.18 -10.44 5.74
CA VAL A 36 12.29 -11.36 5.43
C VAL A 36 13.33 -10.62 4.59
N TYR A 37 14.60 -10.68 5.00
CA TYR A 37 15.68 -10.09 4.23
C TYR A 37 15.99 -10.95 2.99
N ILE A 38 15.87 -10.38 1.80
CA ILE A 38 16.30 -11.01 0.54
C ILE A 38 17.36 -10.12 -0.12
N TYR A 39 18.57 -10.65 -0.30
CA TYR A 39 19.63 -9.98 -1.07
C TYR A 39 19.41 -10.21 -2.56
N SER A 40 18.96 -9.18 -3.29
CA SER A 40 18.84 -9.27 -4.74
C SER A 40 20.09 -8.82 -5.49
N SER A 41 20.34 -9.46 -6.63
CA SER A 41 21.34 -9.04 -7.62
C SER A 41 20.83 -7.92 -8.54
N LYS A 42 19.51 -7.64 -8.55
CA LYS A 42 18.85 -6.68 -9.45
C LYS A 42 17.85 -5.77 -8.71
N PRO A 43 18.29 -5.04 -7.67
CA PRO A 43 17.39 -4.31 -6.77
C PRO A 43 16.49 -3.28 -7.49
N TYR A 44 17.01 -2.58 -8.50
CA TYR A 44 16.21 -1.63 -9.28
C TYR A 44 15.01 -2.31 -9.97
N ASN A 45 15.24 -3.43 -10.66
CA ASN A 45 14.19 -4.11 -11.42
C ASN A 45 13.08 -4.63 -10.50
N GLU A 46 13.45 -5.10 -9.31
CA GLU A 46 12.50 -5.62 -8.34
C GLU A 46 11.66 -4.52 -7.71
N PHE A 47 12.27 -3.38 -7.32
CA PHE A 47 11.51 -2.24 -6.83
C PHE A 47 10.55 -1.69 -7.89
N PHE A 48 11.00 -1.60 -9.15
CA PHE A 48 10.16 -1.16 -10.25
C PHE A 48 8.96 -2.10 -10.44
N ALA A 49 9.22 -3.41 -10.54
CA ALA A 49 8.16 -4.41 -10.71
C ALA A 49 7.16 -4.37 -9.55
N SER A 50 7.66 -4.34 -8.31
CA SER A 50 6.79 -4.34 -7.13
C SER A 50 5.94 -3.07 -7.00
N MET A 51 6.48 -1.89 -7.33
CA MET A 51 5.69 -0.66 -7.39
C MET A 51 4.60 -0.77 -8.45
N VAL A 52 4.91 -1.22 -9.67
CA VAL A 52 3.91 -1.40 -10.74
C VAL A 52 2.82 -2.39 -10.32
N GLU A 53 3.19 -3.51 -9.70
CA GLU A 53 2.22 -4.50 -9.21
C GLU A 53 1.25 -3.89 -8.18
N MET A 54 1.73 -3.07 -7.24
CA MET A 54 0.88 -2.38 -6.27
C MET A 54 -0.09 -1.39 -6.94
N LEU A 55 0.38 -0.66 -7.96
CA LEU A 55 -0.46 0.24 -8.75
C LEU A 55 -1.55 -0.53 -9.51
N VAL A 56 -1.17 -1.60 -10.20
CA VAL A 56 -2.12 -2.46 -10.95
C VAL A 56 -3.16 -3.06 -10.01
N ALA A 57 -2.75 -3.57 -8.85
CA ALA A 57 -3.68 -4.12 -7.85
C ALA A 57 -4.66 -3.06 -7.34
N ARG A 58 -4.17 -1.84 -7.09
CA ARG A 58 -4.99 -0.72 -6.63
C ARG A 58 -6.01 -0.29 -7.69
N LEU A 59 -5.58 -0.15 -8.94
CA LEU A 59 -6.46 0.16 -10.06
C LEU A 59 -7.50 -0.95 -10.29
N ALA A 60 -7.13 -2.23 -10.16
CA ALA A 60 -8.06 -3.35 -10.26
C ALA A 60 -9.13 -3.36 -9.13
N LEU A 61 -8.87 -2.64 -8.03
CA LEU A 61 -9.83 -2.43 -6.95
C LEU A 61 -10.62 -1.12 -7.10
N ASP A 62 -10.55 -0.45 -8.26
CA ASP A 62 -11.16 0.85 -8.54
C ASP A 62 -10.73 1.96 -7.56
N LEU A 63 -9.52 1.85 -7.00
CA LEU A 63 -8.95 2.85 -6.10
C LEU A 63 -8.08 3.85 -6.89
N THR A 64 -8.10 5.12 -6.48
CA THR A 64 -7.33 6.19 -7.14
C THR A 64 -5.83 6.06 -6.89
N VAL A 65 -5.04 6.27 -7.94
CA VAL A 65 -3.58 6.44 -7.87
C VAL A 65 -3.30 7.93 -8.06
N ASP A 66 -3.37 8.67 -6.96
CA ASP A 66 -3.07 10.11 -6.90
C ASP A 66 -1.68 10.35 -6.32
N TRP A 67 -1.30 11.62 -6.22
CA TRP A 67 0.00 12.01 -5.69
C TRP A 67 0.20 11.58 -4.23
N ASP A 68 -0.83 11.68 -3.40
CA ASP A 68 -0.76 11.34 -1.98
C ASP A 68 -0.44 9.85 -1.80
N TYR A 69 -1.09 8.97 -2.56
CA TYR A 69 -0.77 7.54 -2.58
C TYR A 69 0.65 7.26 -3.09
N MET A 70 1.10 7.96 -4.15
CA MET A 70 2.45 7.77 -4.68
C MET A 70 3.53 8.23 -3.69
N GLU A 71 3.28 9.31 -2.95
CA GLU A 71 4.16 9.79 -1.89
C GLU A 71 4.22 8.79 -0.72
N GLU A 72 3.07 8.30 -0.24
CA GLU A 72 3.00 7.28 0.80
C GLU A 72 3.75 6.01 0.38
N LEU A 73 3.52 5.54 -0.85
CA LEU A 73 4.23 4.38 -1.41
C LEU A 73 5.75 4.58 -1.37
N LEU A 74 6.25 5.73 -1.83
CA LEU A 74 7.69 6.01 -1.81
C LEU A 74 8.23 6.04 -0.38
N LEU A 75 7.52 6.68 0.55
CA LEU A 75 7.91 6.78 1.95
C LEU A 75 8.01 5.40 2.59
N CYS A 76 7.01 4.52 2.39
CA CYS A 76 7.04 3.14 2.90
C CYS A 76 8.28 2.38 2.41
N TYR A 77 8.62 2.45 1.13
CA TYR A 77 9.83 1.81 0.60
C TYR A 77 11.11 2.37 1.24
N LEU A 78 11.19 3.68 1.44
CA LEU A 78 12.37 4.31 2.05
C LEU A 78 12.52 3.94 3.53
N GLU A 79 11.41 3.84 4.27
CA GLU A 79 11.41 3.49 5.69
C GLU A 79 11.74 2.02 5.94
N LEU A 80 11.19 1.13 5.12
CA LEU A 80 11.36 -0.32 5.28
C LEU A 80 12.73 -0.84 4.80
N ASN A 81 13.47 -0.05 4.02
CA ASN A 81 14.71 -0.48 3.38
C ASN A 81 15.95 0.28 3.89
N GLU A 82 17.08 -0.41 3.96
CA GLU A 82 18.36 0.19 4.31
C GLU A 82 18.74 1.35 3.37
N LYS A 83 19.41 2.37 3.89
CA LYS A 83 19.87 3.55 3.13
C LYS A 83 20.63 3.22 1.83
N LYS A 84 21.38 2.10 1.81
CA LYS A 84 22.11 1.62 0.62
C LYS A 84 21.18 1.30 -0.57
N MET A 85 19.91 0.96 -0.30
CA MET A 85 18.90 0.63 -1.30
C MET A 85 18.16 1.86 -1.85
N HIS A 86 18.14 2.97 -1.12
CA HIS A 86 17.33 4.15 -1.47
C HIS A 86 17.63 4.73 -2.86
N LYS A 87 18.86 4.59 -3.37
CA LYS A 87 19.20 5.02 -4.74
C LYS A 87 18.46 4.21 -5.81
N TYR A 88 18.21 2.93 -5.58
CA TYR A 88 17.46 2.07 -6.50
C TYR A 88 15.96 2.35 -6.39
N ILE A 89 15.46 2.52 -5.16
CA ILE A 89 14.06 2.88 -4.88
C ILE A 89 13.67 4.18 -5.58
N ARG A 90 14.42 5.26 -5.36
CA ARG A 90 14.14 6.56 -6.00
C ARG A 90 14.20 6.49 -7.52
N ARG A 91 15.15 5.70 -8.05
CA ARG A 91 15.29 5.53 -9.51
C ARG A 91 14.08 4.81 -10.09
N ALA A 92 13.69 3.68 -9.50
CA ALA A 92 12.51 2.92 -9.89
C ALA A 92 11.24 3.79 -9.81
N PHE A 93 11.08 4.54 -8.72
CA PHE A 93 9.92 5.41 -8.53
C PHE A 93 9.77 6.47 -9.64
N VAL A 94 10.86 7.16 -10.00
CA VAL A 94 10.82 8.14 -11.11
C VAL A 94 10.44 7.49 -12.43
N ASP A 95 10.97 6.29 -12.70
CA ASP A 95 10.65 5.56 -13.92
C ASP A 95 9.19 5.08 -13.92
N VAL A 96 8.62 4.67 -12.77
CA VAL A 96 7.18 4.36 -12.61
C VAL A 96 6.30 5.59 -12.87
N MET A 97 6.65 6.75 -12.32
CA MET A 97 5.94 8.01 -12.59
C MET A 97 5.94 8.36 -14.08
N GLY A 98 7.04 8.07 -14.78
CA GLY A 98 7.14 8.22 -16.24
C GLY A 98 6.15 7.33 -16.98
N VAL A 99 6.02 6.05 -16.58
CA VAL A 99 5.05 5.12 -17.16
C VAL A 99 3.63 5.62 -16.94
N LEU A 100 3.27 5.98 -15.70
CA LEU A 100 1.95 6.52 -15.40
C LEU A 100 1.63 7.76 -16.24
N SER A 101 2.61 8.63 -16.45
CA SER A 101 2.42 9.86 -17.23
C SER A 101 2.25 9.58 -18.73
N ALA A 102 2.89 8.53 -19.26
CA ALA A 102 2.81 8.16 -20.67
C ALA A 102 1.44 7.56 -21.05
N GLU A 103 0.78 6.85 -20.13
CA GLU A 103 -0.57 6.29 -20.34
C GLU A 103 -1.65 7.38 -20.50
N PHE A 104 -1.40 8.62 -20.05
CA PHE A 104 -2.32 9.75 -20.24
C PHE A 104 -2.14 10.49 -21.57
N GLN A 105 -1.20 10.07 -22.44
CA GLN A 105 -0.91 10.74 -23.73
C GLN A 105 -1.46 10.03 -24.97
N GLU A 106 -2.15 8.88 -24.84
CA GLU A 106 -2.79 8.18 -25.98
C GLU A 106 -4.32 8.45 -26.13
N CYS A 107 -4.81 9.62 -25.71
CA CYS A 107 -6.18 10.10 -25.99
C CYS A 107 -6.22 11.19 -27.05
#